data_AF-A0A3Q4ECA2-F1
#
_entry.id   AF-A0A3Q4ECA2-F1
#
_cell.length_a   1.000
_cell.length_b   1.000
_cell.length_c   1.000
_cell.angle_alpha   90.00
_cell.angle_beta   90.00
_cell.angle_gamma   90.00
#
_symmetry.space_group_name_H-M   'P 1'
#
loop_
_entity.id
_entity.type
_entity.pdbx_description
1 polymer ?
#
loop_
_entity_poly.entity_id
_entity_poly.type
_entity_poly.pdbx_seq_one_letter_code
_entity_poly.pdbx_strand_id
1 'polypeptide(L)'
;MEVLKKLKLLLWKNFILKRRKTLITLLEMLMPLLFCAIVLYLRLNSMPRKKSSTNYPAVDVSLLPVYFYNYPLKSKFQLAYIPSKSETLKAVTEVVEQTFAVDFEVLGFPSVPLFEDYIIKDPKSFYILVGIIFHHDFNSSNEPLPLVVKYDLRFSYVQRNFVSPPRHLFFQEEIEGWCTAFLYPPNLSQAPREFSYADGGNPGEETLKPVALL
;
A
#
# COMPACT_ATOMS: atom_id res chain seq x y z
N MET A 1 -61.96 -8.26 37.07
CA MET A 1 -61.63 -9.70 37.09
C MET A 1 -61.64 -10.33 35.69
N GLU A 2 -62.61 -10.00 34.83
CA GLU A 2 -62.73 -10.54 33.46
C GLU A 2 -61.57 -10.19 32.51
N VAL A 3 -60.99 -9.00 32.64
CA VAL A 3 -59.82 -8.58 31.83
C VAL A 3 -58.61 -9.48 32.10
N LEU A 4 -58.40 -9.89 33.36
CA LEU A 4 -57.28 -10.76 33.74
C LEU A 4 -57.46 -12.19 33.21
N LYS A 5 -58.70 -12.69 33.20
CA LYS A 5 -59.05 -13.99 32.59
C LYS A 5 -58.79 -13.97 31.09
N LYS A 6 -59.20 -12.90 30.39
CA LYS A 6 -58.93 -12.71 28.95
C LYS A 6 -57.44 -12.60 28.67
N LEU A 7 -56.68 -11.84 29.47
CA LEU A 7 -55.22 -11.73 29.36
C LEU A 7 -54.54 -13.09 29.53
N LYS A 8 -54.93 -13.86 30.55
CA LYS A 8 -54.39 -15.22 30.78
C LYS A 8 -54.64 -16.14 29.60
N LEU A 9 -55.83 -16.08 29.00
CA LEU A 9 -56.19 -16.90 27.85
C LEU A 9 -55.39 -16.52 26.58
N LEU A 10 -55.14 -15.22 26.39
CA LEU A 10 -54.27 -14.73 25.31
C LEU A 10 -52.81 -15.15 25.49
N LEU A 11 -52.26 -15.04 26.71
CA LEU A 11 -50.91 -15.51 27.02
C LEU A 11 -50.77 -17.02 26.82
N TRP A 12 -51.76 -17.80 27.26
CA TRP A 12 -51.80 -19.25 27.06
C TRP A 12 -51.82 -19.63 25.58
N LYS A 13 -52.66 -18.94 24.78
CA LYS A 13 -52.72 -19.12 23.33
C LYS A 13 -51.37 -18.80 22.67
N ASN A 14 -50.76 -17.67 23.02
CA ASN A 14 -49.45 -17.25 22.49
C ASN A 14 -48.33 -18.21 22.91
N PHE A 15 -48.35 -18.72 24.14
CA PHE A 15 -47.41 -19.71 24.63
C PHE A 15 -47.51 -21.03 23.86
N ILE A 16 -48.73 -21.55 23.64
CA ILE A 16 -48.95 -22.76 22.84
C ILE A 16 -48.48 -22.55 21.39
N LEU A 17 -48.76 -21.38 20.81
CA LEU A 17 -48.33 -21.05 19.44
C LEU A 17 -46.79 -21.06 19.34
N LYS A 18 -46.11 -20.47 20.33
CA LYS A 18 -44.64 -20.42 20.39
C LYS A 18 -44.04 -21.81 20.64
N ARG A 19 -44.69 -22.64 21.48
CA ARG A 19 -44.32 -24.06 21.72
C ARG A 19 -44.46 -24.95 20.49
N ARG A 20 -45.32 -24.63 19.52
CA ARG A 20 -45.45 -25.37 18.26
C ARG A 20 -44.44 -24.92 17.20
N LYS A 21 -43.77 -23.77 17.41
CA LYS A 21 -42.72 -23.19 16.57
C LYS A 21 -41.38 -23.16 17.34
N THR A 22 -41.00 -24.29 17.92
CA THR A 22 -39.78 -24.44 18.75
C THR A 22 -38.51 -24.08 17.99
N LEU A 23 -38.36 -24.53 16.74
CA LEU A 23 -37.19 -24.23 15.91
C LEU A 23 -37.03 -22.72 15.67
N ILE A 24 -38.13 -22.02 15.40
CA ILE A 24 -38.11 -20.57 15.16
C ILE A 24 -37.75 -19.83 16.45
N THR A 25 -38.29 -20.26 17.60
CA THR A 25 -37.98 -19.66 18.91
C THR A 25 -36.53 -19.91 19.33
N LEU A 26 -35.99 -21.10 19.02
CA LEU A 26 -34.59 -21.44 19.26
C LEU A 26 -33.67 -20.54 18.41
N LEU A 27 -33.99 -20.38 17.12
CA LEU A 27 -33.22 -19.51 16.23
C LEU A 27 -33.31 -18.03 16.68
N GLU A 28 -34.50 -17.57 17.07
CA GLU A 28 -34.74 -16.23 17.62
C GLU A 28 -33.89 -15.96 18.88
N MET A 29 -33.63 -16.98 19.70
CA MET A 29 -32.75 -16.90 20.87
C MET A 29 -31.26 -17.05 20.52
N LEU A 30 -30.92 -17.89 19.53
CA LEU A 30 -29.54 -18.12 19.10
C LEU A 30 -28.97 -16.87 18.41
N MET A 31 -29.78 -16.16 17.62
CA MET A 31 -29.35 -14.97 16.88
C MET A 31 -28.70 -13.90 17.77
N PRO A 32 -29.36 -13.36 18.82
CA PRO A 32 -28.74 -12.36 19.69
C PRO A 32 -27.52 -12.92 20.43
N LEU A 33 -27.52 -14.21 20.78
CA LEU A 33 -26.38 -14.85 21.44
C LEU A 33 -25.16 -14.94 20.51
N LEU A 34 -25.38 -15.26 19.24
CA LEU A 34 -24.35 -15.27 18.20
C LEU A 34 -23.79 -13.86 17.96
N PHE A 35 -24.64 -12.84 17.87
CA PHE A 35 -24.20 -11.45 17.76
C PHE A 35 -23.37 -11.02 18.98
N CYS A 36 -23.82 -11.33 20.19
CA CYS A 36 -23.05 -11.06 21.41
C CYS A 36 -21.70 -11.77 21.40
N ALA A 37 -21.65 -13.04 20.98
CA ALA A 37 -20.40 -13.80 20.89
C ALA A 37 -19.43 -13.17 19.88
N ILE A 38 -19.91 -12.76 18.70
CA ILE A 38 -19.09 -12.08 17.69
C ILE A 38 -18.55 -10.75 18.24
N VAL A 39 -19.40 -9.92 18.85
CA VAL A 39 -18.98 -8.62 19.39
C VAL A 39 -17.95 -8.80 20.51
N LEU A 40 -18.14 -9.77 21.41
CA LEU A 40 -17.17 -10.08 22.45
C LEU A 40 -15.85 -10.59 21.88
N TYR A 41 -15.91 -11.48 20.88
CA TYR A 41 -14.73 -11.98 20.19
C TYR A 41 -13.92 -10.83 19.56
N LEU A 42 -14.59 -9.95 18.81
CA LEU A 42 -13.95 -8.76 18.22
C LEU A 42 -13.37 -7.83 19.28
N ARG A 43 -14.09 -7.62 20.40
CA ARG A 43 -13.63 -6.75 21.49
C ARG A 43 -12.39 -7.30 22.18
N LEU A 44 -12.33 -8.60 22.44
CA LEU A 44 -11.18 -9.25 23.07
C LEU A 44 -9.95 -9.22 22.17
N ASN A 45 -10.13 -9.40 20.86
CA ASN A 45 -9.03 -9.31 19.89
C ASN A 45 -8.54 -7.86 19.70
N SER A 46 -9.40 -6.86 19.90
CA SER A 46 -9.08 -5.44 19.71
C SER A 46 -8.58 -4.75 20.98
N MET A 47 -8.38 -5.49 22.08
CA MET A 47 -8.07 -4.88 23.37
C MET A 47 -6.62 -4.34 23.42
N PRO A 48 -6.39 -3.11 23.91
CA PRO A 48 -5.05 -2.51 24.01
C PRO A 48 -4.04 -3.38 24.78
N ARG A 49 -2.98 -3.83 24.10
CA ARG A 49 -1.84 -4.51 24.74
C ARG A 49 -0.73 -3.50 25.01
N LYS A 50 -0.33 -3.39 26.27
CA LYS A 50 0.84 -2.58 26.67
C LYS A 50 2.11 -3.31 26.17
N LYS A 51 2.79 -2.73 25.18
CA LYS A 51 4.10 -3.20 24.69
C LYS A 51 5.22 -2.29 25.21
N SER A 52 6.41 -2.86 25.41
CA SER A 52 7.61 -2.12 25.78
C SER A 52 8.13 -1.27 24.62
N SER A 53 9.00 -0.30 24.93
CA SER A 53 9.69 0.50 23.91
C SER A 53 10.42 -0.42 22.94
N THR A 54 10.29 -0.14 21.64
CA THR A 54 10.95 -0.89 20.58
C THR A 54 11.98 0.02 19.93
N ASN A 55 13.22 -0.44 19.90
CA ASN A 55 14.31 0.27 19.27
C ASN A 55 14.62 -0.42 17.94
N TYR A 56 14.53 0.33 16.85
CA TYR A 56 14.92 -0.15 15.53
C TYR A 56 16.39 0.19 15.27
N PRO A 57 17.17 -0.72 14.68
CA PRO A 57 18.53 -0.42 14.27
C PRO A 57 18.54 0.68 13.19
N ALA A 58 19.64 1.42 13.10
CA ALA A 58 19.83 2.34 11.99
C ALA A 58 19.94 1.55 10.67
N VAL A 59 19.23 2.03 9.65
CA VAL A 59 19.31 1.49 8.28
C VAL A 59 20.49 2.17 7.58
N ASP A 60 21.35 1.37 6.94
CA ASP A 60 22.46 1.88 6.14
C ASP A 60 21.94 2.36 4.78
N VAL A 61 21.97 3.67 4.56
CA VAL A 61 21.53 4.32 3.31
C VAL A 61 22.58 4.23 2.19
N SER A 62 23.78 3.72 2.50
CA SER A 62 24.87 3.59 1.54
C SER A 62 24.71 2.37 0.65
N LEU A 63 23.94 1.37 1.09
CA LEU A 63 23.72 0.13 0.38
C LEU A 63 22.36 0.16 -0.30
N LEU A 64 22.30 -0.32 -1.53
CA LEU A 64 21.03 -0.54 -2.20
C LEU A 64 20.30 -1.71 -1.53
N PRO A 65 18.97 -1.60 -1.37
CA PRO A 65 18.16 -2.70 -0.90
C PRO A 65 18.36 -4.00 -1.68
N VAL A 66 18.23 -5.13 -0.99
CA VAL A 66 18.47 -6.48 -1.54
C VAL A 66 17.64 -6.77 -2.79
N TYR A 67 16.45 -6.18 -2.93
CA TYR A 67 15.60 -6.39 -4.10
C TYR A 67 16.26 -5.90 -5.41
N PHE A 68 17.12 -4.88 -5.38
CA PHE A 68 17.81 -4.43 -6.60
C PHE A 68 18.72 -5.50 -7.21
N TYR A 69 19.22 -6.43 -6.40
CA TYR A 69 20.09 -7.51 -6.85
C TYR A 69 19.32 -8.75 -7.32
N ASN A 70 18.14 -9.00 -6.75
CA ASN A 70 17.38 -10.24 -6.99
C ASN A 70 16.22 -10.07 -8.01
N TYR A 71 15.71 -8.86 -8.18
CA TYR A 71 14.53 -8.60 -9.01
C TYR A 71 14.75 -8.44 -10.53
N PRO A 72 15.93 -8.05 -11.06
CA PRO A 72 16.11 -7.94 -12.51
C PRO A 72 16.29 -9.34 -13.14
N LEU A 73 15.22 -10.15 -13.14
CA LEU A 73 15.22 -11.48 -13.73
C LEU A 73 15.12 -11.46 -15.27
N LYS A 74 14.65 -10.34 -15.86
CA LYS A 74 14.41 -10.20 -17.31
C LYS A 74 14.94 -8.91 -17.92
N SER A 75 15.08 -7.83 -17.16
CA SER A 75 15.52 -6.53 -17.66
C SER A 75 16.21 -5.71 -16.58
N LYS A 76 16.96 -4.69 -16.99
CA LYS A 76 17.64 -3.73 -16.11
C LYS A 76 16.62 -2.72 -15.58
N PHE A 77 16.87 -2.16 -14.41
CA PHE A 77 16.07 -1.03 -13.93
C PHE A 77 16.31 0.19 -14.81
N GLN A 78 15.31 1.07 -14.92
CA GLN A 78 15.35 2.22 -15.79
C GLN A 78 15.36 3.53 -14.99
N LEU A 79 16.22 4.45 -15.39
CA LEU A 79 16.33 5.80 -14.87
C LEU A 79 15.92 6.77 -15.97
N ALA A 80 14.84 7.52 -15.75
CA ALA A 80 14.32 8.43 -16.75
C ALA A 80 14.75 9.88 -16.47
N TYR A 81 15.07 10.65 -17.52
CA TYR A 81 15.33 12.09 -17.41
C TYR A 81 14.46 12.89 -18.39
N ILE A 82 14.01 14.07 -17.95
CA ILE A 82 13.13 14.97 -18.70
C ILE A 82 13.63 16.41 -18.52
N PRO A 83 13.78 17.21 -19.59
CA PRO A 83 13.53 16.89 -21.00
C PRO A 83 14.70 16.19 -21.71
N SER A 84 14.41 15.28 -22.64
CA SER A 84 15.42 14.50 -23.40
C SER A 84 16.24 15.28 -24.40
N LYS A 85 15.92 16.56 -24.63
CA LYS A 85 16.61 17.43 -25.59
C LYS A 85 18.05 17.74 -25.19
N SER A 86 18.38 17.66 -23.91
CA SER A 86 19.68 18.05 -23.36
C SER A 86 20.61 16.85 -23.18
N GLU A 87 21.75 16.88 -23.88
CA GLU A 87 22.84 15.90 -23.70
C GLU A 87 23.50 16.07 -22.32
N THR A 88 23.49 17.29 -21.77
CA THR A 88 23.98 17.56 -20.41
C THR A 88 23.18 16.76 -19.37
N LEU A 89 21.84 16.72 -19.51
CA LEU A 89 21.00 15.94 -18.60
C LEU A 89 21.23 14.44 -18.72
N LYS A 90 21.43 13.96 -19.96
CA LYS A 90 21.80 12.57 -20.21
C LYS A 90 23.11 12.22 -19.50
N ALA A 91 24.15 13.02 -19.68
CA ALA A 91 25.46 12.80 -19.04
C ALA A 91 25.36 12.81 -17.51
N VAL A 92 24.60 13.73 -16.93
CA VAL A 92 24.38 13.73 -15.46
C VAL A 92 23.66 12.47 -15.01
N THR A 93 22.67 12.02 -15.77
CA THR A 93 21.91 10.80 -15.44
C THR A 93 22.77 9.55 -15.57
N GLU A 94 23.67 9.49 -16.55
CA GLU A 94 24.67 8.43 -16.71
C GLU A 94 25.71 8.43 -15.57
N VAL A 95 26.11 9.60 -15.04
CA VAL A 95 26.98 9.66 -13.85
C VAL A 95 26.24 9.14 -12.61
N VAL A 96 24.95 9.46 -12.48
CA VAL A 96 24.11 8.94 -11.39
C VAL A 96 23.96 7.41 -11.51
N GLU A 97 23.76 6.89 -12.73
CA GLU A 97 23.74 5.45 -13.02
C GLU A 97 25.02 4.76 -12.52
N GLN A 98 26.20 5.30 -12.84
CA GLN A 98 27.50 4.76 -12.42
C GLN A 98 27.74 4.79 -10.91
N THR A 99 26.98 5.60 -10.16
CA THR A 99 27.09 5.66 -8.70
C THR A 99 26.48 4.42 -8.05
N PHE A 100 25.55 3.76 -8.73
CA PHE A 100 24.91 2.54 -8.23
C PHE A 100 25.73 1.30 -8.58
N ALA A 101 25.73 0.32 -7.66
CA ALA A 101 26.40 -0.97 -7.89
C ALA A 101 25.66 -1.91 -8.86
N VAL A 102 24.48 -1.50 -9.34
CA VAL A 102 23.61 -2.27 -10.23
C VAL A 102 23.45 -1.49 -11.53
N ASP A 103 23.50 -2.19 -12.67
CA ASP A 103 23.32 -1.56 -13.97
C ASP A 103 21.89 -1.01 -14.14
N PHE A 104 21.77 0.25 -14.54
CA PHE A 104 20.51 0.87 -14.95
C PHE A 104 20.51 1.19 -16.45
N GLU A 105 19.33 1.27 -17.05
CA GLU A 105 19.13 1.78 -18.41
C GLU A 105 18.65 3.23 -18.32
N VAL A 106 19.40 4.16 -18.95
CA VAL A 106 19.06 5.58 -18.96
C VAL A 106 18.10 5.89 -20.11
N LEU A 107 16.91 6.41 -19.80
CA LEU A 107 15.86 6.76 -20.76
C LEU A 107 15.59 8.27 -20.78
N GLY A 108 15.59 8.87 -21.96
CA GLY A 108 15.22 10.27 -22.15
C GLY A 108 13.77 10.40 -22.60
N PHE A 109 12.98 11.23 -21.90
CA PHE A 109 11.64 11.60 -22.35
C PHE A 109 11.54 13.10 -22.68
N PRO A 110 10.89 13.48 -23.80
CA PRO A 110 10.87 14.88 -24.22
C PRO A 110 9.97 15.76 -23.36
N SER A 111 8.95 15.19 -22.72
CA SER A 111 8.01 15.92 -21.87
C SER A 111 7.41 15.03 -20.77
N VAL A 112 6.89 15.67 -19.73
CA VAL A 112 6.25 14.98 -18.59
C VAL A 112 5.02 14.16 -19.02
N PRO A 113 4.09 14.67 -19.86
CA PRO A 113 2.92 13.87 -20.28
C PRO A 113 3.30 12.60 -21.05
N LEU A 114 4.37 12.63 -21.84
CA LEU A 114 4.83 11.45 -22.58
C LEU A 114 5.47 10.40 -21.66
N PHE A 115 6.12 10.85 -20.60
CA PHE A 115 6.62 9.98 -19.55
C PHE A 115 5.48 9.35 -18.73
N GLU A 116 4.45 10.11 -18.38
CA GLU A 116 3.25 9.59 -17.71
C GLU A 116 2.53 8.55 -18.58
N ASP A 117 2.36 8.84 -19.87
CA ASP A 117 1.80 7.91 -20.84
C ASP A 117 2.61 6.60 -20.93
N TYR A 118 3.94 6.70 -20.89
CA TYR A 118 4.83 5.52 -20.87
C TYR A 118 4.62 4.68 -19.61
N ILE A 119 4.52 5.32 -18.44
CA ILE A 119 4.30 4.62 -17.17
C ILE A 119 2.98 3.84 -17.21
N ILE A 120 1.92 4.44 -17.74
CA ILE A 120 0.57 3.88 -17.74
C ILE A 120 0.42 2.77 -18.79
N LYS A 121 0.97 2.96 -19.99
CA LYS A 121 0.65 2.12 -21.16
C LYS A 121 1.66 1.01 -21.43
N ASP A 122 2.95 1.22 -21.14
CA ASP A 122 4.00 0.26 -21.51
C ASP A 122 4.26 -0.73 -20.35
N PRO A 123 4.19 -2.05 -20.56
CA PRO A 123 4.55 -3.03 -19.52
C PRO A 123 6.01 -2.94 -19.05
N LYS A 124 6.91 -2.34 -19.83
CA LYS A 124 8.30 -2.08 -19.43
C LYS A 124 8.41 -1.04 -18.32
N SER A 125 7.38 -0.21 -18.12
CA SER A 125 7.34 0.78 -17.03
C SER A 125 7.49 0.15 -15.64
N PHE A 126 7.23 -1.15 -15.51
CA PHE A 126 7.52 -1.92 -14.30
C PHE A 126 8.97 -1.76 -13.83
N TYR A 127 9.93 -1.60 -14.76
CA TYR A 127 11.35 -1.45 -14.46
C TYR A 127 11.79 0.01 -14.22
N ILE A 128 10.92 1.02 -14.45
CA ILE A 128 11.25 2.41 -14.12
C ILE A 128 11.34 2.59 -12.61
N LEU A 129 12.52 2.97 -12.12
CA LEU A 129 12.71 3.33 -10.73
C LEU A 129 12.19 4.74 -10.46
N VAL A 130 12.76 5.71 -11.16
CA VAL A 130 12.49 7.13 -10.96
C VAL A 130 12.64 7.91 -12.26
N GLY A 131 11.76 8.90 -12.45
CA GLY A 131 11.89 9.94 -13.45
C GLY A 131 12.38 11.25 -12.82
N ILE A 132 13.46 11.80 -13.35
CA ILE A 132 14.04 13.07 -12.93
C ILE A 132 13.56 14.15 -13.88
N ILE A 133 12.75 15.07 -13.37
CA ILE A 133 12.17 16.17 -14.13
C ILE A 133 12.94 17.43 -13.80
N PHE A 134 13.64 17.98 -14.78
CA PHE A 134 14.33 19.26 -14.65
C PHE A 134 13.42 20.38 -15.14
N HIS A 135 13.15 21.35 -14.27
CA HIS A 135 12.38 22.54 -14.58
C HIS A 135 13.27 23.57 -15.28
N HIS A 136 13.67 23.25 -16.51
CA HIS A 136 14.47 24.12 -17.34
C HIS A 136 14.22 23.86 -18.83
N ASP A 137 14.00 24.94 -19.57
CA ASP A 137 13.78 24.90 -21.02
C ASP A 137 15.12 25.01 -21.75
N PHE A 138 15.63 23.87 -22.22
CA PHE A 138 16.88 23.84 -23.00
C PHE A 138 16.60 24.26 -24.46
N ASN A 139 17.24 25.35 -24.88
CA ASN A 139 17.13 25.84 -26.26
C ASN A 139 18.01 25.04 -27.20
N SER A 140 19.19 24.62 -26.74
CA SER A 140 20.13 23.78 -27.49
C SER A 140 20.45 22.49 -26.74
N SER A 141 20.87 21.44 -27.47
CA SER A 141 21.18 20.14 -26.85
C SER A 141 22.42 20.16 -25.96
N ASN A 142 23.37 21.04 -26.27
CA ASN A 142 24.66 21.14 -25.58
C ASN A 142 24.69 22.30 -24.58
N GLU A 143 23.51 22.82 -24.21
CA GLU A 143 23.40 23.90 -23.23
C GLU A 143 23.78 23.38 -21.83
N PRO A 144 24.67 24.08 -21.10
CA PRO A 144 25.06 23.66 -19.77
C PRO A 144 23.90 23.81 -18.79
N LEU A 145 23.94 23.05 -17.70
CA LEU A 145 22.99 23.20 -16.61
C LEU A 145 23.11 24.61 -15.99
N PRO A 146 21.98 25.26 -15.65
CA PRO A 146 22.00 26.53 -14.95
C PRO A 146 22.61 26.36 -13.55
N LEU A 147 23.19 27.45 -13.01
CA LEU A 147 23.78 27.46 -11.66
C LEU A 147 22.78 27.06 -10.56
N VAL A 148 21.49 27.34 -10.78
CA VAL A 148 20.40 26.94 -9.89
C VAL A 148 19.49 25.98 -10.64
N VAL A 149 19.46 24.73 -10.18
CA VAL A 149 18.67 23.66 -10.79
C VAL A 149 17.46 23.38 -9.92
N LYS A 150 16.27 23.43 -10.52
CA LYS A 150 15.02 22.95 -9.92
C LYS A 150 14.69 21.61 -10.55
N TYR A 151 14.52 20.59 -9.73
CA TYR A 151 14.18 19.25 -10.21
C TYR A 151 13.16 18.58 -9.30
N ASP A 152 12.32 17.73 -9.89
CA ASP A 152 11.41 16.85 -9.19
C ASP A 152 11.81 15.39 -9.46
N LEU A 153 11.69 14.55 -8.44
CA LEU A 153 11.85 13.10 -8.56
C LEU A 153 10.47 12.45 -8.54
N ARG A 154 10.18 11.64 -9.55
CA ARG A 154 8.92 10.89 -9.66
C ARG A 154 9.21 9.40 -9.62
N PHE A 155 8.85 8.78 -8.51
CA PHE A 155 9.01 7.35 -8.32
C PHE A 155 7.82 6.58 -8.90
N SER A 156 8.09 5.36 -9.36
CA SER A 156 7.02 4.45 -9.78
C SER A 156 6.21 3.95 -8.58
N TYR A 157 4.89 3.80 -8.76
CA TYR A 157 3.98 3.29 -7.72
C TYR A 157 4.14 1.77 -7.46
N VAL A 158 4.92 1.08 -8.31
CA VAL A 158 5.08 -0.37 -8.28
C VAL A 158 5.79 -0.82 -7.00
N GLN A 159 5.15 -1.72 -6.25
CA GLN A 159 5.72 -2.34 -5.07
C GLN A 159 6.72 -3.43 -5.47
N ARG A 160 7.98 -3.27 -5.07
CA ARG A 160 9.08 -4.19 -5.44
C ARG A 160 9.61 -5.02 -4.27
N ASN A 161 9.24 -4.66 -3.05
CA ASN A 161 9.61 -5.39 -1.82
C ASN A 161 8.63 -6.52 -1.49
N PHE A 162 7.71 -6.83 -2.40
CA PHE A 162 6.63 -7.76 -2.10
C PHE A 162 7.04 -9.20 -2.37
N VAL A 163 7.32 -9.95 -1.30
CA VAL A 163 7.31 -11.41 -1.35
C VAL A 163 5.86 -11.85 -1.27
N SER A 164 5.33 -12.40 -2.37
CA SER A 164 3.95 -12.86 -2.46
C SER A 164 3.62 -13.81 -1.31
N PRO A 165 2.74 -13.45 -0.37
CA PRO A 165 2.23 -14.43 0.58
C PRO A 165 1.40 -15.46 -0.21
N PRO A 166 1.34 -16.72 0.24
CA PRO A 166 0.48 -17.72 -0.39
C PRO A 166 -0.95 -17.19 -0.40
N ARG A 167 -1.56 -17.09 -1.59
CA ARG A 167 -2.91 -16.55 -1.80
C ARG A 167 -3.89 -17.17 -0.79
N HIS A 168 -4.31 -16.41 0.20
CA HIS A 168 -5.31 -16.85 1.15
C HIS A 168 -6.68 -16.79 0.46
N LEU A 169 -7.37 -17.93 0.42
CA LEU A 169 -8.62 -18.20 -0.31
C LEU A 169 -9.83 -17.32 0.06
N PHE A 170 -9.70 -16.35 0.97
CA PHE A 170 -10.88 -15.68 1.53
C PHE A 170 -10.89 -14.15 1.45
N PHE A 171 -9.79 -13.40 1.56
CA PHE A 171 -9.80 -11.93 1.39
C PHE A 171 -8.38 -11.39 1.21
N GLN A 172 -7.88 -11.22 -0.03
CA GLN A 172 -6.62 -10.50 -0.25
C GLN A 172 -6.39 -10.14 -1.74
N GLU A 173 -7.18 -9.24 -2.30
CA GLU A 173 -6.79 -8.58 -3.58
C GLU A 173 -6.83 -7.04 -3.50
N GLU A 174 -7.49 -6.43 -2.50
CA GLU A 174 -7.68 -4.96 -2.45
C GLU A 174 -6.94 -4.23 -1.32
N ILE A 175 -6.31 -4.94 -0.36
CA ILE A 175 -5.51 -4.32 0.72
C ILE A 175 -4.02 -4.66 0.56
N GLU A 176 -3.55 -4.75 -0.68
CA GLU A 176 -2.13 -4.83 -1.02
C GLU A 176 -1.71 -3.45 -1.52
N GLY A 177 -1.03 -2.67 -0.69
CA GLY A 177 -1.01 -1.23 -0.95
C GLY A 177 -0.58 -0.37 0.23
N TRP A 178 -0.15 0.85 -0.09
CA TRP A 178 -0.14 1.93 0.90
C TRP A 178 -1.55 2.33 1.35
N CYS A 179 -2.59 1.78 0.71
CA CYS A 179 -4.00 2.04 1.00
C CYS A 179 -4.30 3.54 1.02
N THR A 180 -3.65 4.31 0.14
CA THR A 180 -3.75 5.78 0.06
C THR A 180 -5.15 6.26 -0.27
N ALA A 181 -6.02 5.38 -0.78
CA ALA A 181 -7.44 5.63 -0.96
C ALA A 181 -8.21 5.81 0.36
N PHE A 182 -7.67 5.32 1.48
CA PHE A 182 -8.30 5.41 2.79
C PHE A 182 -7.61 6.46 3.66
N LEU A 183 -8.41 7.32 4.32
CA LEU A 183 -7.91 8.26 5.33
C LEU A 183 -7.35 7.55 6.57
N TYR A 184 -7.89 6.37 6.89
CA TYR A 184 -7.45 5.52 7.99
C TYR A 184 -7.43 4.07 7.54
N PRO A 185 -6.46 3.24 7.97
CA PRO A 185 -6.48 1.82 7.67
C PRO A 185 -7.73 1.17 8.29
N PRO A 186 -8.37 0.22 7.59
CA PRO A 186 -9.62 -0.40 8.05
C PRO A 186 -9.46 -1.12 9.38
N ASN A 187 -8.26 -1.63 9.67
CA ASN A 187 -7.89 -2.23 10.95
C ASN A 187 -6.66 -1.52 11.53
N LEU A 188 -6.87 -0.60 12.48
CA LEU A 188 -5.79 0.06 13.19
C LEU A 188 -5.09 -0.94 14.12
N SER A 189 -3.85 -1.28 13.79
CA SER A 189 -2.97 -1.96 14.75
C SER A 189 -2.60 -1.00 15.88
N GLN A 190 -2.49 -1.53 17.09
CA GLN A 190 -2.02 -0.78 18.26
C GLN A 190 -0.48 -0.64 18.28
N ALA A 191 0.20 -1.35 17.39
CA ALA A 191 1.64 -1.30 17.22
C ALA A 191 2.00 -0.54 15.94
N PRO A 192 3.24 -0.06 15.81
CA PRO A 192 3.80 0.35 14.52
C PRO A 192 3.45 -0.65 13.41
N ARG A 193 3.22 -0.14 12.21
CA ARG A 193 3.02 -0.96 11.01
C ARG A 193 4.19 -1.94 10.92
N GLU A 194 3.86 -3.22 10.75
CA GLU A 194 4.84 -4.28 10.55
C GLU A 194 5.94 -4.34 11.63
N PHE A 195 5.49 -4.31 12.89
CA PHE A 195 6.32 -4.26 14.11
C PHE A 195 7.53 -5.21 14.12
N SER A 196 7.40 -6.40 13.54
CA SER A 196 8.44 -7.42 13.46
C SER A 196 9.63 -7.05 12.57
N TYR A 197 9.46 -6.04 11.72
CA TYR A 197 10.38 -5.71 10.65
C TYR A 197 11.01 -4.34 10.90
N ALA A 198 12.33 -4.29 10.88
CA ALA A 198 13.10 -3.07 11.15
C ALA A 198 13.13 -2.10 9.96
N ASP A 199 12.89 -2.62 8.76
CA ASP A 199 12.83 -1.89 7.48
C ASP A 199 11.42 -1.32 7.19
N GLY A 200 10.50 -1.39 8.15
CA GLY A 200 9.11 -0.93 7.99
C GLY A 200 8.19 -1.93 7.26
N GLY A 201 8.75 -3.04 6.78
CA GLY A 201 8.03 -4.15 6.14
C GLY A 201 7.10 -3.73 5.01
N ASN A 202 5.97 -4.44 4.83
CA ASN A 202 5.07 -4.21 3.69
C ASN A 202 4.08 -3.06 3.93
N PRO A 203 3.75 -2.27 2.88
CA PRO A 203 4.36 -2.24 1.55
C PRO A 203 5.67 -1.45 1.60
N GLY A 204 6.79 -2.07 1.22
CA GLY A 204 8.10 -1.47 1.43
C GLY A 204 8.24 -0.08 0.81
N GLU A 205 8.44 0.92 1.66
CA GLU A 205 9.28 2.06 1.33
C GLU A 205 10.31 2.22 2.44
N GLU A 206 11.56 1.98 2.08
CA GLU A 206 12.65 2.68 2.72
C GLU A 206 12.54 4.17 2.34
N THR A 207 11.82 4.93 3.17
CA THR A 207 12.11 6.34 3.49
C THR A 207 12.30 7.36 2.35
N LEU A 208 11.51 7.31 1.27
CA LEU A 208 11.40 8.47 0.38
C LEU A 208 9.95 8.66 -0.01
N LYS A 209 9.15 9.38 0.81
CA LYS A 209 7.78 9.77 0.44
C LYS A 209 7.77 10.40 -0.96
N PRO A 210 7.32 9.71 -2.01
CA PRO A 210 7.00 10.36 -3.26
C PRO A 210 5.54 10.80 -3.13
N VAL A 211 5.22 11.95 -3.71
CA VAL A 211 3.83 12.24 -4.05
C VAL A 211 3.47 11.25 -5.16
N ALA A 212 2.83 10.13 -4.78
CA ALA A 212 2.32 9.14 -5.72
C ALA A 212 1.24 9.79 -6.60
N LEU A 213 1.36 9.65 -7.92
CA LEU A 213 0.29 9.96 -8.85
C LEU A 213 -0.67 8.76 -8.97
N LEU A 214 -1.93 9.10 -9.25
CA LEU A 214 -3.07 8.23 -9.54
C LEU A 214 -2.79 7.23 -10.67
#